data_AF-A0A9P8E693-F1
#
_entry.id   AF-A0A9P8E693-F1
#
_cell.length_a   1.000
_cell.length_b   1.000
_cell.length_c   1.000
_cell.angle_alpha   90.00
_cell.angle_beta   90.00
_cell.angle_gamma   90.00
#
_symmetry.space_group_name_H-M   'P 1'
#
loop_
_entity.id
_entity.type
_entity.pdbx_description
1 polymer ?
#
loop_
_entity_poly.entity_id
_entity_poly.type
_entity_poly.pdbx_seq_one_letter_code
_entity_poly.pdbx_strand_id
1 'polypeptide(L)'
;MGRPYIMMDIIDPQFSYKEFLELAYARQKEKGEEDAPLIDILKEVFEDTIRPNEAASRVSAFVFSHDDFLSVYSGTISTIVGAAHQLSEEGDLRKLANLVLALSRLGDIRNNSNETLQLSFQGKHYEIEPNRIIEFDDGKIWSDLPHFMALFSEDMQGPTAYLNFGNPEHIAEQEWTNANTFAAFLIHNNSIPPSLFDHLYTYVFRTLADSLE
;
A
#
# COMPACT_ATOMS: atom_id res chain seq x y z
N MET A 1 52.08 -4.90 10.46
CA MET A 1 51.35 -4.19 9.40
C MET A 1 49.88 -4.55 9.52
N GLY A 2 49.11 -3.71 10.23
CA GLY A 2 47.66 -3.86 10.30
C GLY A 2 47.04 -3.40 8.98
N ARG A 3 46.22 -4.24 8.37
CA ARG A 3 45.41 -3.80 7.23
C ARG A 3 44.37 -2.79 7.75
N PRO A 4 44.18 -1.65 7.09
CA PRO A 4 43.09 -0.76 7.45
C PRO A 4 41.79 -1.46 7.09
N TYR A 5 40.91 -1.64 8.08
CA TYR A 5 39.50 -1.87 7.82
C TYR A 5 39.00 -0.62 7.12
N ILE A 6 38.76 -0.73 5.81
CA ILE A 6 37.91 0.21 5.11
C ILE A 6 36.55 0.00 5.78
N MET A 7 36.12 0.97 6.60
CA MET A 7 34.70 1.14 6.87
C MET A 7 34.07 1.24 5.49
N MET A 8 33.45 0.16 5.06
CA MET A 8 32.53 0.19 3.94
C MET A 8 31.41 1.05 4.49
N ASP A 9 31.43 2.34 4.12
CA ASP A 9 30.27 3.20 4.28
C ASP A 9 29.10 2.37 3.79
N ILE A 10 28.23 1.98 4.73
CA ILE A 10 26.96 1.38 4.40
C ILE A 10 26.24 2.51 3.68
N ILE A 11 26.38 2.52 2.35
CA ILE A 11 25.50 3.27 1.48
C ILE A 11 24.17 2.59 1.69
N ASP A 12 23.46 3.02 2.72
CA ASP A 12 22.06 2.76 2.93
C ASP A 12 21.39 3.24 1.63
N PRO A 13 20.88 2.34 0.77
CA PRO A 13 20.20 2.80 -0.42
C PRO A 13 18.87 3.33 0.08
N GLN A 14 18.85 4.61 0.46
CA GLN A 14 17.64 5.39 0.60
C GLN A 14 16.89 5.24 -0.71
N PHE A 15 15.91 4.35 -0.71
CA PHE A 15 15.21 4.00 -1.93
C PHE A 15 14.18 5.10 -2.17
N SER A 16 14.50 5.97 -3.12
CA SER A 16 13.72 7.16 -3.42
C SER A 16 12.46 6.80 -4.20
N TYR A 17 11.46 7.69 -4.16
CA TYR A 17 10.26 7.50 -5.01
C TYR A 17 10.60 7.43 -6.51
N LYS A 18 11.69 8.06 -6.96
CA LYS A 18 12.11 8.00 -8.36
C LYS A 18 12.58 6.61 -8.75
N GLU A 19 13.41 5.98 -7.92
CA GLU A 19 13.89 4.60 -8.14
C GLU A 19 12.72 3.62 -8.08
N PHE A 20 11.79 3.81 -7.14
CA PHE A 20 10.55 3.05 -7.08
C PHE A 20 9.76 3.13 -8.40
N LEU A 21 9.51 4.35 -8.90
CA LEU A 21 8.76 4.56 -10.14
C LEU A 21 9.49 3.97 -11.35
N GLU A 22 10.81 4.12 -11.43
CA GLU A 22 11.62 3.54 -12.51
C GLU A 22 11.50 2.01 -12.55
N LEU A 23 11.58 1.33 -11.40
CA LEU A 23 11.36 -0.11 -11.32
C LEU A 23 9.93 -0.49 -11.67
N ALA A 24 8.95 0.29 -11.23
CA ALA A 24 7.54 0.05 -11.52
C ALA A 24 7.26 0.13 -13.04
N TYR A 25 7.73 1.19 -13.71
CA TYR A 25 7.61 1.31 -15.17
C TYR A 25 8.38 0.22 -15.92
N ALA A 26 9.55 -0.21 -15.43
CA ALA A 26 10.31 -1.29 -16.05
C ALA A 26 9.54 -2.63 -15.99
N ARG A 27 9.01 -2.99 -14.81
CA ARG A 27 8.18 -4.19 -14.63
C ARG A 27 6.94 -4.17 -15.51
N GLN A 28 6.27 -3.02 -15.58
CA GLN A 28 5.11 -2.84 -16.45
C GLN A 28 5.45 -3.12 -17.91
N LYS A 29 6.56 -2.54 -18.40
CA LYS A 29 7.03 -2.74 -19.78
C LYS A 29 7.35 -4.20 -20.09
N GLU A 30 7.92 -4.93 -19.13
CA GLU A 30 8.23 -6.36 -19.28
C GLU A 30 6.98 -7.23 -19.35
N LYS A 31 5.95 -6.89 -18.57
CA LYS A 31 4.69 -7.64 -18.55
C LYS A 31 3.70 -7.26 -19.66
N GLY A 32 3.91 -6.11 -20.32
CA GLY A 32 3.00 -5.58 -21.33
C GLY A 32 1.65 -5.12 -20.75
N GLU A 33 1.62 -4.78 -19.46
CA GLU A 33 0.42 -4.41 -18.71
C GLU A 33 0.09 -2.91 -18.87
N GLU A 34 -1.20 -2.55 -18.86
CA GLU A 34 -1.71 -1.17 -19.01
C GLU A 34 -1.82 -0.38 -17.69
N ASP A 35 -1.18 -0.82 -16.60
CA ASP A 35 -1.22 -0.16 -15.28
C ASP A 35 -0.51 1.22 -15.21
N ALA A 36 -0.23 1.84 -16.37
CA ALA A 36 0.38 3.18 -16.47
C ALA A 36 -0.38 4.24 -15.66
N PRO A 37 -1.74 4.23 -15.62
CA PRO A 37 -2.46 5.24 -14.87
C PRO A 37 -2.15 5.23 -13.37
N LEU A 38 -1.94 4.06 -12.76
CA LEU A 38 -1.62 3.99 -11.33
C LEU A 38 -0.23 4.58 -11.05
N ILE A 39 0.77 4.19 -11.85
CA ILE A 39 2.15 4.66 -11.65
C ILE A 39 2.24 6.17 -11.91
N ASP A 40 1.52 6.67 -12.93
CA ASP A 40 1.41 8.12 -13.20
C ASP A 40 0.75 8.86 -12.03
N ILE A 41 -0.34 8.32 -11.46
CA ILE A 41 -0.99 8.92 -10.28
C ILE A 41 -0.03 8.95 -9.08
N LEU A 42 0.70 7.86 -8.82
CA LEU A 42 1.67 7.81 -7.73
C LEU A 42 2.80 8.82 -7.93
N LYS A 43 3.31 8.96 -9.15
CA LYS A 43 4.27 10.00 -9.50
C LYS A 43 3.75 11.39 -9.17
N GLU A 44 2.53 11.71 -9.59
CA GLU A 44 1.89 13.00 -9.32
C GLU A 44 1.68 13.24 -7.82
N VAL A 45 1.38 12.20 -7.03
CA VAL A 45 1.32 12.27 -5.55
C VAL A 45 2.70 12.57 -4.96
N PHE A 46 3.75 11.87 -5.40
CA PHE A 46 5.11 12.10 -4.90
C PHE A 46 5.66 13.48 -5.31
N GLU A 47 5.30 13.97 -6.49
CA GLU A 47 5.68 15.30 -6.98
C GLU A 47 4.79 16.44 -6.43
N ASP A 48 3.83 16.13 -5.54
CA ASP A 48 2.87 17.09 -4.97
C ASP A 48 2.05 17.87 -6.02
N THR A 49 1.87 17.30 -7.22
CA THR A 49 1.13 17.95 -8.32
C THR A 49 -0.38 17.76 -8.21
N ILE A 50 -0.82 16.74 -7.45
CA ILE A 50 -2.23 16.47 -7.16
C ILE A 50 -2.47 16.29 -5.66
N ARG A 51 -3.70 16.59 -5.21
CA ARG A 51 -4.08 16.41 -3.79
C ARG A 51 -4.47 14.95 -3.51
N PRO A 52 -4.33 14.47 -2.26
CA PRO A 52 -4.68 13.08 -1.90
C PRO A 52 -6.12 12.67 -2.28
N ASN A 53 -7.11 13.56 -2.08
CA ASN A 53 -8.51 13.25 -2.43
C ASN A 53 -8.72 13.11 -3.95
N GLU A 54 -8.00 13.91 -4.74
CA GLU A 54 -8.04 13.84 -6.20
C GLU A 54 -7.35 12.56 -6.69
N ALA A 55 -6.18 12.25 -6.14
CA ALA A 55 -5.47 11.01 -6.39
C ALA A 55 -6.33 9.78 -6.06
N ALA A 56 -6.95 9.74 -4.87
CA ALA A 56 -7.84 8.66 -4.47
C ALA A 56 -9.03 8.48 -5.43
N SER A 57 -9.64 9.58 -5.87
CA SER A 57 -10.73 9.54 -6.85
C SER A 57 -10.26 8.98 -8.20
N ARG A 58 -9.06 9.36 -8.67
CA ARG A 58 -8.46 8.84 -9.91
C ARG A 58 -8.08 7.36 -9.79
N VAL A 59 -7.51 6.94 -8.67
CA VAL A 59 -7.23 5.52 -8.38
C VAL A 59 -8.52 4.71 -8.42
N SER A 60 -9.58 5.19 -7.76
CA SER A 60 -10.87 4.50 -7.80
C SER A 60 -11.43 4.42 -9.22
N ALA A 61 -11.37 5.52 -9.98
CA ALA A 61 -11.83 5.51 -11.38
C ALA A 61 -11.04 4.50 -12.23
N PHE A 62 -9.73 4.41 -12.05
CA PHE A 62 -8.86 3.44 -12.70
C PHE A 62 -9.22 1.99 -12.33
N VAL A 63 -9.42 1.69 -11.05
CA VAL A 63 -9.80 0.34 -10.62
C VAL A 63 -11.11 -0.10 -11.27
N PHE A 64 -12.14 0.74 -11.22
CA PHE A 64 -13.47 0.40 -11.74
C PHE A 64 -13.66 0.61 -13.25
N SER A 65 -12.61 1.01 -13.99
CA SER A 65 -12.67 1.03 -15.45
C SER A 65 -12.42 -0.34 -16.09
N HIS A 66 -12.15 -1.37 -15.29
CA HIS A 66 -11.84 -2.71 -15.73
C HIS A 66 -12.95 -3.69 -15.38
N ASP A 67 -13.22 -4.65 -16.29
CA ASP A 67 -14.21 -5.71 -16.05
C ASP A 67 -13.80 -6.59 -14.85
N ASP A 68 -12.49 -6.86 -14.72
CA ASP A 68 -11.90 -7.57 -13.57
C ASP A 68 -11.32 -6.58 -12.54
N PHE A 69 -12.16 -5.65 -12.08
CA PHE A 69 -11.71 -4.63 -11.14
C PHE A 69 -11.22 -5.19 -9.79
N LEU A 70 -11.61 -6.41 -9.39
CA LEU A 70 -11.12 -7.02 -8.15
C LEU A 70 -9.63 -7.37 -8.25
N SER A 71 -9.19 -7.90 -9.39
CA SER A 71 -7.77 -8.11 -9.64
C SER A 71 -7.00 -6.78 -9.70
N VAL A 72 -7.56 -5.77 -10.36
CA VAL A 72 -6.93 -4.44 -10.43
C VAL A 72 -6.88 -3.75 -9.06
N TYR A 73 -7.92 -3.90 -8.24
CA TYR A 73 -7.95 -3.44 -6.86
C TYR A 73 -6.84 -4.12 -6.03
N SER A 74 -6.76 -5.45 -6.08
CA SER A 74 -5.72 -6.21 -5.36
C SER A 74 -4.30 -5.80 -5.80
N GLY A 75 -4.06 -5.66 -7.11
CA GLY A 75 -2.79 -5.16 -7.65
C GLY A 75 -2.46 -3.73 -7.24
N THR A 76 -3.46 -2.86 -7.22
CA THR A 76 -3.33 -1.46 -6.77
C THR A 76 -2.90 -1.39 -5.31
N ILE A 77 -3.60 -2.11 -4.44
CA ILE A 77 -3.28 -2.17 -3.02
C ILE A 77 -1.90 -2.79 -2.79
N SER A 78 -1.57 -3.88 -3.49
CA SER A 78 -0.25 -4.52 -3.43
C SER A 78 0.87 -3.55 -3.84
N THR A 79 0.64 -2.71 -4.84
CA THR A 79 1.59 -1.70 -5.30
C THR A 79 1.81 -0.62 -4.24
N ILE A 80 0.73 -0.14 -3.61
CA ILE A 80 0.82 0.87 -2.55
C ILE A 80 1.54 0.31 -1.31
N VAL A 81 1.21 -0.91 -0.88
CA VAL A 81 1.89 -1.58 0.25
C VAL A 81 3.36 -1.83 -0.08
N GLY A 82 3.67 -2.33 -1.28
CA GLY A 82 5.04 -2.53 -1.73
C GLY A 82 5.85 -1.24 -1.75
N ALA A 83 5.24 -0.11 -2.15
CA ALA A 83 5.86 1.21 -2.06
C ALA A 83 6.14 1.61 -0.61
N ALA A 84 5.20 1.37 0.31
CA ALA A 84 5.37 1.66 1.73
C ALA A 84 6.51 0.85 2.37
N HIS A 85 6.83 -0.34 1.87
CA HIS A 85 7.99 -1.12 2.33
C HIS A 85 9.31 -0.59 1.77
N GLN A 86 9.32 -0.18 0.51
CA GLN A 86 10.56 0.16 -0.17
C GLN A 86 11.01 1.59 0.13
N LEU A 87 10.08 2.54 0.16
CA LEU A 87 10.42 3.95 0.30
C LEU A 87 11.04 4.27 1.66
N SER A 88 12.21 4.89 1.63
CA SER A 88 12.95 5.21 2.86
C SER A 88 12.71 6.64 3.34
N GLU A 89 12.18 7.53 2.48
CA GLU A 89 11.93 8.92 2.84
C GLU A 89 10.59 9.08 3.59
N GLU A 90 10.63 9.61 4.82
CA GLU A 90 9.42 9.91 5.60
C GLU A 90 8.41 10.79 4.86
N GLY A 91 8.89 11.71 4.02
CA GLY A 91 8.05 12.58 3.22
C GLY A 91 7.17 11.79 2.26
N ASP A 92 7.73 10.79 1.60
CA ASP A 92 7.03 9.94 0.64
C ASP A 92 6.10 8.95 1.34
N LEU A 93 6.54 8.36 2.46
CA LEU A 93 5.67 7.49 3.29
C LEU A 93 4.44 8.25 3.80
N ARG A 94 4.61 9.52 4.19
CA ARG A 94 3.50 10.38 4.62
C ARG A 94 2.54 10.68 3.47
N LYS A 95 3.05 10.89 2.25
CA LYS A 95 2.22 11.09 1.05
C LYS A 95 1.40 9.85 0.71
N LEU A 96 2.02 8.66 0.77
CA LEU A 96 1.31 7.38 0.63
C LEU A 96 0.24 7.20 1.71
N ALA A 97 0.56 7.50 2.98
CA ALA A 97 -0.40 7.39 4.07
C ALA A 97 -1.61 8.32 3.84
N ASN A 98 -1.38 9.54 3.35
CA ASN A 98 -2.44 10.47 2.99
C ASN A 98 -3.29 9.98 1.81
N LEU A 99 -2.69 9.28 0.83
CA LEU A 99 -3.43 8.66 -0.27
C LEU A 99 -4.34 7.52 0.23
N VAL A 100 -3.81 6.59 1.03
CA VAL A 100 -4.61 5.49 1.62
C VAL A 100 -5.73 6.03 2.51
N LEU A 101 -5.44 7.07 3.28
CA LEU A 101 -6.44 7.79 4.05
C LEU A 101 -7.53 8.39 3.16
N ALA A 102 -7.16 9.03 2.06
CA ALA A 102 -8.13 9.59 1.11
C ALA A 102 -8.96 8.49 0.44
N LEU A 103 -8.36 7.34 0.11
CA LEU A 103 -9.07 6.16 -0.41
C LEU A 103 -10.09 5.65 0.63
N SER A 104 -9.71 5.53 1.90
CA SER A 104 -10.62 5.07 2.96
C SER A 104 -11.86 5.95 3.17
N ARG A 105 -11.81 7.18 2.69
CA ARG A 105 -12.90 8.17 2.80
C ARG A 105 -13.79 8.20 1.57
N LEU A 106 -13.47 7.43 0.52
CA LEU A 106 -14.36 7.26 -0.61
C LEU A 106 -15.63 6.56 -0.16
N GLY A 107 -16.74 6.91 -0.81
CA GLY A 107 -18.03 6.29 -0.53
C GLY A 107 -18.04 4.82 -0.95
N ASP A 108 -18.87 4.04 -0.26
CA ASP A 108 -19.09 2.62 -0.57
C ASP A 108 -19.51 2.44 -2.03
N ILE A 109 -18.76 1.62 -2.76
CA ILE A 109 -19.04 1.34 -4.17
C ILE A 109 -20.21 0.39 -4.26
N ARG A 110 -21.12 0.66 -5.20
CA ARG A 110 -22.33 -0.11 -5.42
C ARG A 110 -22.38 -0.68 -6.81
N ASN A 111 -23.06 -1.81 -6.97
CA ASN A 111 -23.50 -2.27 -8.26
C ASN A 111 -24.55 -1.30 -8.82
N ASN A 112 -24.13 -0.37 -9.65
CA ASN A 112 -25.01 0.62 -10.28
C ASN A 112 -25.72 0.09 -11.53
N SER A 113 -25.49 -1.18 -11.90
CA SER A 113 -26.20 -1.82 -13.00
C SER A 113 -27.56 -2.34 -12.56
N ASN A 114 -28.40 -2.66 -13.55
CA ASN A 114 -29.70 -3.30 -13.29
C ASN A 114 -29.60 -4.84 -13.23
N GLU A 115 -28.39 -5.39 -13.34
CA GLU A 115 -28.14 -6.84 -13.38
C GLU A 115 -27.30 -7.26 -12.17
N THR A 116 -27.37 -8.54 -11.81
CA THR A 116 -26.47 -9.09 -10.77
C THR A 116 -25.05 -9.17 -11.34
N LEU A 117 -24.11 -8.49 -10.70
CA LEU A 117 -22.69 -8.62 -11.03
C LEU A 117 -22.19 -9.97 -10.55
N GLN A 118 -21.48 -10.65 -11.43
CA GLN A 118 -20.88 -11.95 -11.20
C GLN A 118 -19.36 -11.78 -11.28
N LEU A 119 -18.69 -11.85 -10.13
CA LEU A 119 -17.24 -11.65 -10.05
C LEU A 119 -16.58 -12.93 -9.57
N SER A 120 -15.34 -13.14 -10.01
CA SER A 120 -14.53 -14.28 -9.59
C SER A 120 -13.13 -13.80 -9.28
N PHE A 121 -12.67 -14.01 -8.05
CA PHE A 121 -11.33 -13.65 -7.63
C PHE A 121 -10.74 -14.73 -6.73
N GLN A 122 -9.52 -15.17 -7.01
CA GLN A 122 -8.81 -16.23 -6.27
C GLN A 122 -9.67 -17.49 -6.01
N GLY A 123 -10.48 -17.88 -6.99
CA GLY A 123 -11.35 -19.05 -6.91
C GLY A 123 -12.60 -18.88 -6.03
N LYS A 124 -12.84 -17.68 -5.48
CA LYS A 124 -14.11 -17.31 -4.83
C LYS A 124 -15.03 -16.63 -5.85
N HIS A 125 -16.32 -16.94 -5.76
CA HIS A 125 -17.36 -16.32 -6.56
C HIS A 125 -18.17 -15.33 -5.72
N TYR A 126 -18.45 -14.16 -6.29
CA TYR A 126 -19.21 -13.10 -5.66
C TYR A 126 -20.41 -12.75 -6.54
N GLU A 127 -21.61 -12.79 -5.96
CA GLU A 127 -22.85 -12.36 -6.60
C GLU A 127 -23.34 -11.08 -5.93
N ILE A 128 -23.41 -9.98 -6.68
CA ILE A 128 -23.80 -8.69 -6.13
C ILE A 128 -25.06 -8.20 -6.84
N GLU A 129 -26.19 -8.19 -6.15
CA GLU A 129 -27.46 -7.70 -6.70
C GLU A 129 -27.38 -6.19 -7.04
N PRO A 130 -28.27 -5.69 -7.93
CA PRO A 130 -28.40 -4.26 -8.21
C PRO A 130 -28.52 -3.40 -6.95
N ASN A 131 -27.85 -2.25 -6.94
CA ASN A 131 -27.76 -1.26 -5.86
C ASN A 131 -27.18 -1.76 -4.53
N ARG A 132 -26.68 -3.00 -4.46
CA ARG A 132 -25.93 -3.50 -3.30
C ARG A 132 -24.52 -2.93 -3.28
N ILE A 133 -24.00 -2.78 -2.06
CA ILE A 133 -22.60 -2.44 -1.85
C ILE A 133 -21.76 -3.63 -2.32
N ILE A 134 -20.67 -3.34 -3.01
CA ILE A 134 -19.69 -4.34 -3.41
C ILE A 134 -18.78 -4.59 -2.21
N GLU A 135 -18.87 -5.81 -1.68
CA GLU A 135 -18.04 -6.31 -0.59
C GLU A 135 -17.04 -7.34 -1.15
N PHE A 136 -15.82 -7.32 -0.63
CA PHE A 136 -14.69 -8.13 -1.03
C PHE A 136 -13.95 -8.59 0.24
N ASP A 137 -13.68 -9.89 0.39
CA ASP A 137 -13.09 -10.47 1.61
C ASP A 137 -13.73 -9.94 2.92
N ASP A 138 -15.06 -10.00 2.98
CA ASP A 138 -15.90 -9.58 4.13
C ASP A 138 -15.81 -8.08 4.50
N GLY A 139 -15.28 -7.24 3.60
CA GLY A 139 -15.18 -5.80 3.79
C GLY A 139 -15.54 -4.99 2.55
N LYS A 140 -15.85 -3.72 2.75
CA LYS A 140 -16.10 -2.77 1.66
C LYS A 140 -14.78 -2.30 1.06
N ILE A 141 -14.71 -2.30 -0.27
CA ILE A 141 -13.48 -2.09 -1.06
C ILE A 141 -12.63 -0.92 -0.55
N TRP A 142 -13.24 0.26 -0.38
CA TRP A 142 -12.53 1.46 0.04
C TRP A 142 -12.65 1.75 1.52
N SER A 143 -13.86 1.73 2.08
CA SER A 143 -14.07 2.14 3.47
C SER A 143 -13.45 1.19 4.47
N ASP A 144 -13.38 -0.11 4.17
CA ASP A 144 -12.78 -1.11 5.07
C ASP A 144 -11.37 -1.56 4.62
N LEU A 145 -10.97 -1.25 3.38
CA LEU A 145 -9.68 -1.62 2.77
C LEU A 145 -9.26 -3.10 3.00
N PRO A 146 -10.13 -4.10 2.80
CA PRO A 146 -9.91 -5.48 3.25
C PRO A 146 -8.58 -6.11 2.78
N HIS A 147 -8.18 -5.88 1.52
CA HIS A 147 -6.92 -6.46 1.01
C HIS A 147 -5.67 -5.78 1.59
N PHE A 148 -5.76 -4.47 1.85
CA PHE A 148 -4.67 -3.73 2.49
C PHE A 148 -4.46 -4.27 3.89
N MET A 149 -5.55 -4.49 4.62
CA MET A 149 -5.54 -5.02 5.97
C MET A 149 -4.91 -6.42 6.02
N ALA A 150 -5.26 -7.28 5.05
CA ALA A 150 -4.69 -8.62 4.95
C ALA A 150 -3.18 -8.60 4.73
N LEU A 151 -2.72 -7.90 3.67
CA LEU A 151 -1.29 -7.82 3.34
C LEU A 151 -0.49 -7.20 4.49
N PHE A 152 -0.92 -6.02 4.92
CA PHE A 152 -0.17 -5.23 5.87
C PHE A 152 -0.12 -5.87 7.27
N SER A 153 -1.12 -6.66 7.66
CA SER A 153 -1.09 -7.40 8.94
C SER A 153 -0.05 -8.52 8.97
N GLU A 154 0.21 -9.16 7.83
CA GLU A 154 1.26 -10.19 7.71
C GLU A 154 2.66 -9.54 7.83
N ASP A 155 2.83 -8.40 7.19
CA ASP A 155 4.07 -7.62 7.16
C ASP A 155 4.46 -7.06 8.53
N MET A 156 3.47 -6.70 9.35
CA MET A 156 3.69 -6.13 10.69
C MET A 156 4.07 -7.18 11.76
N GLN A 157 4.33 -8.43 11.39
CA GLN A 157 4.78 -9.48 12.32
C GLN A 157 6.24 -9.35 12.77
N GLY A 158 7.00 -8.41 12.20
CA GLY A 158 8.40 -8.14 12.55
C GLY A 158 9.37 -8.35 11.38
N PRO A 159 10.66 -8.01 11.52
CA PRO A 159 11.66 -8.22 10.48
C PRO A 159 11.76 -9.69 10.02
N THR A 160 11.42 -10.64 10.91
CA THR A 160 11.44 -12.08 10.59
C THR A 160 10.45 -12.46 9.49
N ALA A 161 9.35 -11.72 9.32
CA ALA A 161 8.43 -11.94 8.20
C ALA A 161 9.16 -11.74 6.86
N TYR A 162 9.97 -10.69 6.77
CA TYR A 162 10.76 -10.34 5.58
C TYR A 162 11.95 -11.27 5.35
N LEU A 163 12.61 -11.73 6.42
CA LEU A 163 13.66 -12.75 6.33
C LEU A 163 13.15 -14.06 5.69
N ASN A 164 11.90 -14.44 5.97
CA ASN A 164 11.29 -15.64 5.39
C ASN A 164 11.05 -15.51 3.87
N PHE A 165 11.03 -14.29 3.33
CA PHE A 165 11.00 -14.03 1.89
C PHE A 165 12.40 -14.06 1.24
N GLY A 166 13.44 -14.39 2.00
CA GLY A 166 14.81 -14.49 1.50
C GLY A 166 15.55 -13.15 1.42
N ASN A 167 14.99 -12.09 2.01
CA ASN A 167 15.64 -10.79 2.06
C ASN A 167 16.85 -10.84 3.02
N PRO A 168 17.97 -10.17 2.68
CA PRO A 168 19.05 -9.94 3.63
C PRO A 168 18.53 -9.22 4.89
N GLU A 169 19.13 -9.50 6.04
CA GLU A 169 18.72 -8.94 7.34
C GLU A 169 18.56 -7.42 7.34
N HIS A 170 19.56 -6.68 6.82
CA HIS A 170 19.48 -5.22 6.72
C HIS A 170 18.33 -4.71 5.83
N ILE A 171 17.94 -5.45 4.79
CA ILE A 171 16.79 -5.10 3.94
C ILE A 171 15.49 -5.39 4.68
N ALA A 172 15.40 -6.53 5.36
CA ALA A 172 14.25 -6.91 6.17
C ALA A 172 13.97 -5.91 7.30
N GLU A 173 15.02 -5.45 7.98
CA GLU A 173 14.93 -4.40 9.01
C GLU A 173 14.48 -3.06 8.44
N GLN A 174 15.01 -2.67 7.28
CA GLN A 174 14.63 -1.42 6.62
C GLN A 174 13.16 -1.45 6.16
N GLU A 175 12.72 -2.52 5.49
CA GLU A 175 11.34 -2.67 5.02
C GLU A 175 10.34 -2.65 6.18
N TRP A 176 10.68 -3.34 7.28
CA TRP A 176 9.87 -3.31 8.50
C TRP A 176 9.83 -1.90 9.12
N THR A 177 10.94 -1.18 9.14
CA THR A 177 11.02 0.20 9.64
C THR A 177 10.17 1.15 8.81
N ASN A 178 10.23 1.03 7.48
CA ASN A 178 9.43 1.83 6.54
C ASN A 178 7.94 1.55 6.73
N ALA A 179 7.54 0.27 6.82
CA ALA A 179 6.17 -0.14 7.09
C ALA A 179 5.64 0.46 8.40
N ASN A 180 6.41 0.35 9.49
CA ASN A 180 6.02 0.93 10.78
C ASN A 180 5.87 2.45 10.73
N THR A 181 6.76 3.13 10.03
CA THR A 181 6.71 4.59 9.86
C THR A 181 5.47 5.01 9.08
N PHE A 182 5.17 4.31 7.99
CA PHE A 182 3.94 4.50 7.23
C PHE A 182 2.67 4.25 8.07
N ALA A 183 2.64 3.17 8.84
CA ALA A 183 1.55 2.86 9.77
C ALA A 183 1.36 3.95 10.84
N ALA A 184 2.46 4.48 11.38
CA ALA A 184 2.43 5.59 12.32
C ALA A 184 1.79 6.85 11.69
N PHE A 185 2.08 7.16 10.42
CA PHE A 185 1.43 8.27 9.71
C PHE A 185 -0.06 8.04 9.46
N LEU A 186 -0.49 6.80 9.20
CA LEU A 186 -1.91 6.46 9.09
C LEU A 186 -2.66 6.70 10.41
N ILE A 187 -2.06 6.31 11.53
CA ILE A 187 -2.64 6.45 12.88
C ILE A 187 -2.64 7.91 13.35
N HIS A 188 -1.53 8.63 13.19
CA HIS A 188 -1.35 9.96 13.75
C HIS A 188 -2.17 11.05 13.04
N ASN A 189 -2.64 10.81 11.81
CA ASN A 189 -3.51 11.75 11.10
C ASN A 189 -4.94 11.75 11.71
N ASN A 190 -5.07 12.54 12.80
CA ASN A 190 -6.17 12.75 13.75
C ASN A 190 -7.57 13.11 13.19
N SER A 191 -8.06 12.48 12.13
CA SER A 191 -9.44 12.71 11.66
C SER A 191 -10.18 11.44 11.24
N ILE A 192 -9.70 10.26 11.65
CA ILE A 192 -10.40 8.99 11.48
C ILE A 192 -10.87 8.51 12.86
N PRO A 193 -12.08 7.95 13.00
CA PRO A 193 -12.39 7.14 14.17
C PRO A 193 -11.31 6.03 14.32
N PRO A 194 -10.74 5.84 15.52
CA PRO A 194 -9.66 4.88 15.77
C PRO A 194 -9.92 3.50 15.14
N SER A 195 -11.19 3.08 15.13
CA SER A 195 -11.70 1.78 14.68
C SER A 195 -11.20 1.28 13.33
N LEU A 196 -10.87 2.16 12.38
CA LEU A 196 -10.46 1.71 11.05
C LEU A 196 -9.05 1.11 11.02
N PHE A 197 -8.16 1.62 11.86
CA PHE A 197 -6.76 1.17 11.94
C PHE A 197 -6.39 0.70 13.36
N ASP A 198 -7.38 0.40 14.22
CA ASP A 198 -7.19 0.00 15.63
C ASP A 198 -6.20 -1.16 15.79
N HIS A 199 -6.22 -2.14 14.88
CA HIS A 199 -5.29 -3.27 14.88
C HIS A 199 -3.82 -2.86 14.60
N LEU A 200 -3.56 -1.76 13.87
CA LEU A 200 -2.21 -1.27 13.59
C LEU A 200 -1.53 -0.67 14.83
N TYR A 201 -2.31 -0.19 15.82
CA TYR A 201 -1.75 0.38 17.04
C TYR A 201 -0.84 -0.62 17.79
N THR A 202 -1.23 -1.90 17.84
CA THR A 202 -0.44 -2.95 18.52
C THR A 202 0.97 -3.08 17.95
N TYR A 203 1.14 -2.79 16.66
CA TYR A 203 2.40 -2.94 15.96
C TYR A 203 3.24 -1.66 15.97
N VAL A 204 2.60 -0.49 15.78
CA VAL A 204 3.30 0.81 15.88
C VAL A 204 3.88 1.04 17.27
N PHE A 205 3.20 0.60 18.33
CA PHE A 205 3.72 0.74 19.70
C PHE A 205 4.90 -0.19 20.02
N ARG A 206 5.09 -1.31 19.29
CA ARG A 206 6.28 -2.15 19.46
C ARG A 206 7.54 -1.44 18.97
N THR A 207 7.45 -0.72 17.86
CA THR A 207 8.57 0.05 17.28
C THR A 207 9.01 1.23 18.16
N LEU A 208 8.08 1.87 18.89
CA LEU A 208 8.44 2.91 19.87
C LEU A 208 9.08 2.32 21.12
N ALA A 209 8.73 1.10 21.51
CA ALA A 209 9.36 0.43 22.64
C ALA A 209 10.78 -0.07 22.29
N ASP A 210 10.94 -0.66 21.10
CA ASP A 210 12.22 -1.21 20.63
C ASP A 210 13.23 -0.13 20.22
N SER A 211 12.80 1.11 19.93
CA SER A 211 13.68 2.27 19.68
C SER A 211 14.07 3.05 20.94
N LEU A 212 13.54 2.67 22.11
CA LEU A 212 13.85 3.26 23.41
C LEU A 212 14.77 2.39 24.28
N GLU A 213 15.17 1.20 23.81
CA GLU A 213 16.20 0.32 24.41
C GLU A 213 17.54 0.42 23.68
#